data_AF-A0A453QHB2-F1
#
_entry.id   AF-A0A453QHB2-F1
#
_cell.length_a   1.000
_cell.length_b   1.000
_cell.length_c   1.000
_cell.angle_alpha   90.00
_cell.angle_beta   90.00
_cell.angle_gamma   90.00
#
_symmetry.space_group_name_H-M   'P 1'
#
loop_
_entity.id
_entity.type
_entity.pdbx_description
1 polymer ?
#
loop_
_entity_poly.entity_id
_entity_poly.type
_entity_poly.pdbx_seq_one_letter_code
_entity_poly.pdbx_strand_id
1 'polypeptide(L)'
;EFSPPAGFAPPVPRRLAIKEGQLGSIAGAALAVPFRLGTGLFVQGYSVSLVSADKIPADQYSLEFLGLKVRETSKIDQCRRPEKPIEIYEFEGCPFCRKVREMVAVLDLDVLFYPCPQKGPTFRPKVLEMGGKKQFPYMVDPNTGVAMYESDDIIKYLADTYGDGTVPIMLSLGLFTTITAGLAMIWRIWKGSSYTVSKLPPQPIEIWAYEGSPFCKIAREALVELELPHLLHSCARGSPKRQEIFKK
;
A
#
# COMPACT_ATOMS: atom_id res chain seq x y z
N GLU A 1 -21.29 -7.07 -4.27
CA GLU A 1 -20.82 -7.81 -3.08
C GLU A 1 -19.81 -8.86 -3.52
N PHE A 2 -18.68 -8.99 -2.81
CA PHE A 2 -17.70 -10.03 -3.07
C PHE A 2 -18.15 -11.31 -2.35
N SER A 3 -18.83 -12.20 -3.07
CA SER A 3 -19.18 -13.52 -2.54
C SER A 3 -18.16 -14.55 -3.05
N PRO A 4 -17.71 -15.47 -2.20
CA PRO A 4 -16.84 -16.55 -2.66
C PRO A 4 -17.55 -17.39 -3.73
N PRO A 5 -16.83 -17.93 -4.72
CA PRO A 5 -17.45 -18.73 -5.77
C PRO A 5 -18.12 -19.98 -5.17
N ALA A 6 -19.14 -20.49 -5.86
CA ALA A 6 -19.86 -21.68 -5.43
C ALA A 6 -18.87 -22.84 -5.18
N GLY A 7 -18.92 -23.41 -3.97
CA GLY A 7 -18.03 -24.51 -3.55
C GLY A 7 -16.65 -24.09 -3.01
N PHE A 8 -16.40 -22.79 -2.79
CA PHE A 8 -15.16 -22.33 -2.17
C PHE A 8 -15.08 -22.75 -0.70
N ALA A 9 -14.11 -23.60 -0.38
CA ALA A 9 -13.73 -23.89 1.00
C ALA A 9 -12.60 -22.92 1.43
N PRO A 10 -12.77 -22.14 2.52
CA PRO A 10 -11.73 -21.26 2.99
C PRO A 10 -10.50 -22.10 3.42
N PRO A 11 -9.28 -21.71 3.01
CA PRO A 11 -8.08 -22.43 3.42
C PRO A 11 -7.85 -22.26 4.92
N VAL A 12 -7.34 -23.30 5.58
CA VAL A 12 -6.93 -23.21 7.00
C VAL A 12 -5.78 -22.21 7.13
N PRO A 13 -5.88 -21.17 7.97
CA PRO A 13 -4.81 -20.20 8.17
C PRO A 13 -3.50 -20.89 8.58
N ARG A 14 -2.41 -20.58 7.86
CA ARG A 14 -1.07 -21.05 8.20
C ARG A 14 -0.22 -19.89 8.68
N ARG A 15 0.71 -20.16 9.60
CA ARG A 15 1.74 -19.18 9.95
C ARG A 15 2.52 -18.79 8.70
N LEU A 16 2.88 -17.52 8.62
CA LEU A 16 3.72 -17.02 7.53
C LEU A 16 5.01 -17.85 7.46
N ALA A 17 5.23 -18.46 6.30
CA ALA A 17 6.44 -19.22 5.99
C ALA A 17 7.08 -18.62 4.74
N ILE A 18 8.39 -18.36 4.82
CA ILE A 18 9.16 -17.94 3.66
C ILE A 18 9.42 -19.17 2.81
N LYS A 19 8.98 -19.15 1.55
CA LYS A 19 9.28 -20.24 0.62
C LYS A 19 10.80 -20.34 0.40
N GLU A 20 11.30 -21.57 0.29
CA GLU A 20 12.70 -21.81 -0.06
C GLU A 20 13.10 -21.02 -1.32
N GLY A 21 14.26 -20.36 -1.27
CA GLY A 21 14.76 -19.49 -2.33
C GLY A 21 14.22 -18.05 -2.32
N GLN A 22 13.22 -17.71 -1.50
CA GLN A 22 12.68 -16.33 -1.46
C GLN A 22 13.33 -15.42 -0.41
N LEU A 23 14.23 -15.94 0.44
CA LEU A 23 14.85 -15.19 1.52
C LEU A 23 15.56 -13.92 1.04
N GLY A 24 16.36 -14.01 -0.03
CA GLY A 24 17.06 -12.86 -0.59
C GLY A 24 16.12 -11.78 -1.15
N SER A 25 15.00 -12.20 -1.76
CA SER A 25 13.99 -11.26 -2.26
C SER A 25 13.32 -10.52 -1.09
N ILE A 26 12.94 -11.23 -0.03
CA ILE A 26 12.31 -10.63 1.14
C ILE A 26 13.29 -9.70 1.86
N ALA A 27 14.55 -10.11 2.02
CA ALA A 27 15.60 -9.27 2.60
C ALA A 27 15.80 -7.98 1.79
N GLY A 28 15.88 -8.08 0.45
CA GLY A 28 15.98 -6.91 -0.42
C GLY A 28 14.77 -5.99 -0.33
N ALA A 29 13.55 -6.54 -0.19
CA ALA A 29 12.36 -5.73 0.04
C ALA A 29 12.34 -5.05 1.42
N ALA A 30 12.91 -5.69 2.45
CA ALA A 30 12.97 -5.15 3.80
C ALA A 30 13.90 -3.94 3.94
N LEU A 31 14.91 -3.80 3.06
CA LEU A 31 15.83 -2.65 3.06
C LEU A 31 15.12 -1.31 2.81
N ALA A 32 13.92 -1.32 2.25
CA ALA A 32 13.12 -0.12 2.07
C ALA A 32 12.79 0.56 3.41
N VAL A 33 12.63 -0.21 4.49
CA VAL A 33 12.30 0.32 5.82
C VAL A 33 13.37 1.29 6.35
N PRO A 34 14.65 0.89 6.49
CA PRO A 34 15.69 1.80 6.98
C PRO A 34 15.93 2.99 6.04
N PHE A 35 15.92 2.80 4.72
CA PHE A 35 16.13 3.91 3.77
C PHE A 35 15.00 4.95 3.78
N ARG A 36 13.81 4.58 4.26
CA ARG A 36 12.65 5.47 4.37
C ARG A 36 12.32 5.87 5.77
N LEU A 37 13.19 5.55 6.73
CA LEU A 37 12.97 5.81 8.15
C LEU A 37 11.59 5.32 8.63
N GLY A 38 11.14 4.18 8.09
CA GLY A 38 9.83 3.60 8.42
C GLY A 38 8.61 4.29 7.82
N THR A 39 8.76 5.22 6.87
CA THR A 39 7.62 5.85 6.19
C THR A 39 6.75 4.79 5.49
N GLY A 40 5.44 4.84 5.72
CA GLY A 40 4.51 3.82 5.24
C GLY A 40 4.42 2.55 6.09
N LEU A 41 5.13 2.44 7.23
CA LEU A 41 4.90 1.39 8.23
C LEU A 41 3.71 1.71 9.15
N PHE A 42 3.54 2.98 9.49
CA PHE A 42 2.59 3.45 10.51
C PHE A 42 1.57 4.38 9.89
N VAL A 43 0.33 4.30 10.39
CA VAL A 43 -0.72 5.25 10.03
C VAL A 43 -0.52 6.61 10.72
N GLN A 44 -1.26 7.62 10.28
CA GLN A 44 -1.23 8.97 10.83
C GLN A 44 -1.63 8.99 12.31
N GLY A 45 -0.82 9.70 13.10
CA GLY A 45 -1.02 9.82 14.54
C GLY A 45 -0.75 8.54 15.32
N TYR A 46 -0.03 7.56 14.74
CA TYR A 46 0.33 6.32 15.40
C TYR A 46 1.02 6.56 16.76
N SER A 47 0.56 5.84 17.78
CA SER A 47 1.17 5.80 19.10
C SER A 47 1.11 4.38 19.66
N VAL A 48 2.14 4.02 20.43
CA VAL A 48 2.34 2.68 20.97
C VAL A 48 2.59 2.72 22.48
N SER A 49 1.99 1.78 23.19
CA SER A 49 2.25 1.54 24.61
C SER A 49 2.32 0.04 24.89
N LEU A 50 3.17 -0.34 25.84
CA LEU A 50 3.26 -1.72 26.32
C LEU A 50 2.36 -1.84 27.54
N VAL A 51 1.46 -2.82 27.52
CA VAL A 51 0.51 -3.08 28.60
C VAL A 51 0.53 -4.56 28.98
N SER A 52 0.14 -4.86 30.21
CA SER A 52 -0.03 -6.24 30.67
C SER A 52 -1.17 -6.93 29.91
N ALA A 53 -1.10 -8.26 29.80
CA ALA A 53 -2.00 -9.03 28.95
C ALA A 53 -3.48 -8.92 29.35
N ASP A 54 -3.77 -8.69 30.63
CA ASP A 54 -5.12 -8.48 31.18
C ASP A 54 -5.77 -7.17 30.71
N LYS A 55 -4.98 -6.22 30.18
CA LYS A 55 -5.47 -4.90 29.72
C LYS A 55 -5.91 -4.88 28.26
N ILE A 56 -5.76 -5.98 27.52
CA ILE A 56 -6.26 -6.11 26.15
C ILE A 56 -7.21 -7.31 26.08
N PRO A 57 -8.50 -7.06 25.80
CA PRO A 57 -9.49 -8.11 25.57
C PRO A 57 -9.01 -9.18 24.59
N ALA A 58 -9.44 -10.43 24.78
CA ALA A 58 -9.00 -11.55 23.95
C ALA A 58 -9.48 -11.47 22.49
N ASP A 59 -10.57 -10.73 22.26
CA ASP A 59 -11.16 -10.47 20.95
C ASP A 59 -10.53 -9.25 20.24
N GLN A 60 -9.63 -8.53 20.92
CA GLN A 60 -8.91 -7.41 20.34
C GLN A 60 -7.54 -7.85 19.80
N TYR A 61 -7.24 -7.45 18.56
CA TYR A 61 -5.94 -7.63 17.93
C TYR A 61 -4.86 -6.92 18.75
N SER A 62 -3.81 -7.65 19.09
CA SER A 62 -2.59 -7.10 19.68
C SER A 62 -1.39 -7.93 19.30
N LEU A 63 -0.25 -7.29 19.09
CA LEU A 63 1.01 -8.03 19.11
C LEU A 63 1.43 -8.33 20.54
N GLU A 64 2.16 -9.42 20.70
CA GLU A 64 2.83 -9.77 21.94
C GLU A 64 4.34 -9.59 21.75
N PHE A 65 4.98 -8.93 22.71
CA PHE A 65 6.42 -8.70 22.72
C PHE A 65 6.95 -8.87 24.14
N LEU A 66 7.82 -9.87 24.34
CA LEU A 66 8.42 -10.20 25.63
C LEU A 66 7.39 -10.40 26.76
N GLY A 67 6.24 -11.04 26.46
CA GLY A 67 5.16 -11.29 27.42
C GLY A 67 4.28 -10.08 27.74
N LEU A 68 4.55 -8.93 27.12
CA LEU A 68 3.68 -7.75 27.16
C LEU A 68 2.87 -7.66 25.88
N LYS A 69 1.68 -7.07 25.97
CA LYS A 69 0.87 -6.77 24.80
C LYS A 69 1.13 -5.34 24.30
N VAL A 70 1.22 -5.20 22.98
CA VAL A 70 1.41 -3.94 22.29
C VAL A 70 0.04 -3.32 22.02
N ARG A 71 -0.26 -2.22 22.70
CA ARG A 71 -1.45 -1.40 22.43
C ARG A 71 -1.08 -0.30 21.45
N GLU A 72 -1.69 -0.35 20.28
CA GLU A 72 -1.54 0.61 19.20
C GLU A 72 -2.76 1.52 19.13
N THR A 73 -2.54 2.81 18.88
CA THR A 73 -3.61 3.80 18.66
C THR A 73 -3.23 4.70 17.48
N SER A 74 -4.20 5.35 16.86
CA SER A 74 -3.99 6.26 15.74
C SER A 74 -5.04 7.36 15.70
N LYS A 75 -4.93 8.28 14.73
CA LYS A 75 -5.90 9.36 14.50
C LYS A 75 -6.79 9.14 13.27
N ILE A 76 -6.69 7.97 12.63
CA ILE A 76 -7.36 7.67 11.36
C ILE A 76 -8.88 7.78 11.47
N ASP A 77 -9.48 7.36 12.57
CA ASP A 77 -10.93 7.41 12.78
C ASP A 77 -11.50 8.85 12.77
N GLN A 78 -10.63 9.86 12.92
CA GLN A 78 -11.02 11.28 12.93
C GLN A 78 -10.97 11.90 11.53
N CYS A 79 -10.31 11.28 10.56
CA CYS A 79 -10.18 11.84 9.21
C CYS A 79 -11.26 11.30 8.27
N ARG A 80 -11.63 12.11 7.27
CA ARG A 80 -12.60 11.77 6.24
C ARG A 80 -12.18 10.50 5.49
N ARG A 81 -13.14 9.62 5.23
CA ARG A 81 -12.94 8.40 4.42
C ARG A 81 -13.63 8.56 3.06
N PRO A 82 -12.98 8.15 1.96
CA PRO A 82 -13.62 8.18 0.64
C PRO A 82 -14.77 7.17 0.57
N GLU A 83 -15.87 7.54 -0.07
CA GLU A 83 -17.03 6.65 -0.28
C GLU A 83 -16.78 5.65 -1.42
N LYS A 84 -16.02 6.10 -2.42
CA LYS A 84 -15.55 5.28 -3.56
C LYS A 84 -14.02 5.20 -3.52
N PRO A 85 -13.42 4.05 -3.83
CA PRO A 85 -11.97 3.94 -3.87
C PRO A 85 -11.35 4.98 -4.81
N ILE A 86 -10.28 5.63 -4.37
CA ILE A 86 -9.45 6.49 -5.22
C ILE A 86 -8.72 5.59 -6.20
N GLU A 87 -8.60 6.01 -7.45
CA GLU A 87 -7.94 5.26 -8.50
C GLU A 87 -6.51 5.79 -8.69
N ILE A 88 -5.52 4.90 -8.64
CA ILE A 88 -4.11 5.27 -8.81
C ILE A 88 -3.45 4.41 -9.87
N TYR A 89 -2.96 5.05 -10.93
CA TYR A 89 -2.20 4.44 -12.00
C TYR A 89 -0.70 4.53 -11.69
N GLU A 90 -0.05 3.38 -11.54
CA GLU A 90 1.31 3.32 -10.99
C GLU A 90 2.07 2.06 -11.38
N PHE A 91 3.38 2.02 -11.12
CA PHE A 91 4.12 0.76 -11.06
C PHE A 91 5.15 0.72 -9.92
N GLU A 92 5.52 -0.49 -9.50
CA GLU A 92 6.33 -0.73 -8.28
C GLU A 92 7.77 -0.22 -8.40
N GLY A 93 8.34 -0.21 -9.60
CA GLY A 93 9.67 0.29 -9.91
C GLY A 93 9.79 1.82 -10.02
N CYS A 94 8.74 2.57 -9.70
CA CYS A 94 8.74 4.03 -9.76
C CYS A 94 8.93 4.66 -8.37
N PRO A 95 9.96 5.51 -8.15
CA PRO A 95 10.17 6.15 -6.85
C PRO A 95 9.05 7.14 -6.52
N PHE A 96 8.49 7.82 -7.53
CA PHE A 96 7.38 8.76 -7.35
C PHE A 96 6.08 8.05 -6.96
N CYS A 97 5.77 6.92 -7.59
CA CYS A 97 4.63 6.08 -7.23
C CYS A 97 4.75 5.56 -5.80
N ARG A 98 5.97 5.18 -5.40
CA ARG A 98 6.26 4.72 -4.05
C ARG A 98 5.93 5.77 -2.99
N LYS A 99 6.27 7.05 -3.21
CA LYS A 99 5.91 8.14 -2.30
C LYS A 99 4.40 8.22 -2.08
N VAL A 100 3.62 8.11 -3.16
CA VAL A 100 2.15 8.12 -3.08
C VAL A 100 1.63 6.89 -2.33
N ARG A 101 2.17 5.69 -2.59
CA ARG A 101 1.79 4.49 -1.82
C ARG A 101 2.13 4.57 -0.35
N GLU A 102 3.26 5.18 0.00
CA GLU A 102 3.60 5.46 1.39
C GLU A 102 2.59 6.40 2.04
N MET A 103 2.13 7.44 1.33
CA MET A 103 1.07 8.32 1.83
C MET A 103 -0.27 7.59 1.97
N VAL A 104 -0.63 6.74 1.01
CA VAL A 104 -1.82 5.87 1.10
C VAL A 104 -1.78 4.99 2.36
N ALA A 105 -0.61 4.41 2.67
CA ALA A 105 -0.41 3.63 3.89
C ALA A 105 -0.48 4.48 5.17
N VAL A 106 0.08 5.70 5.13
CA VAL A 106 0.01 6.65 6.26
C VAL A 106 -1.43 7.07 6.54
N LEU A 107 -2.23 7.32 5.50
CA LEU A 107 -3.62 7.73 5.66
C LEU A 107 -4.60 6.56 5.80
N ASP A 108 -4.12 5.33 5.72
CA ASP A 108 -4.90 4.11 5.78
C ASP A 108 -6.07 4.06 4.77
N LEU A 109 -5.80 4.52 3.55
CA LEU A 109 -6.80 4.61 2.48
C LEU A 109 -6.95 3.30 1.72
N ASP A 110 -8.18 3.03 1.28
CA ASP A 110 -8.47 1.96 0.33
C ASP A 110 -8.41 2.53 -1.09
N VAL A 111 -7.56 1.95 -1.92
CA VAL A 111 -7.22 2.48 -3.23
C VAL A 111 -7.33 1.38 -4.27
N LEU A 112 -7.95 1.71 -5.39
CA LEU A 112 -7.95 0.87 -6.58
C LEU A 112 -6.71 1.19 -7.43
N PHE A 113 -5.74 0.30 -7.38
CA PHE A 113 -4.51 0.43 -8.16
C PHE A 113 -4.67 -0.16 -9.55
N TYR A 114 -4.24 0.61 -10.55
CA TYR A 114 -4.15 0.22 -11.95
C TYR A 114 -2.68 0.13 -12.37
N PRO A 115 -2.12 -1.09 -12.46
CA PRO A 115 -0.71 -1.22 -12.77
C PRO A 115 -0.34 -0.76 -14.17
N CYS A 116 0.79 -0.07 -14.27
CA CYS A 116 1.30 0.54 -15.49
C CYS A 116 2.79 0.19 -15.71
N PRO A 117 3.21 -1.09 -15.62
CA PRO A 117 4.59 -1.48 -15.85
C PRO A 117 5.04 -1.10 -17.28
N GLN A 118 6.34 -0.94 -17.49
CA GLN A 118 6.91 -0.71 -18.82
C GLN A 118 6.43 -1.78 -19.80
N LYS A 119 6.12 -1.36 -21.04
CA LYS A 119 5.56 -2.22 -22.11
C LYS A 119 4.16 -2.78 -21.82
N GLY A 120 3.52 -2.35 -20.74
CA GLY A 120 2.15 -2.69 -20.41
C GLY A 120 1.14 -2.21 -21.47
N PRO A 121 0.31 -3.10 -22.06
CA PRO A 121 -0.62 -2.75 -23.13
C PRO A 121 -1.93 -2.13 -22.63
N THR A 122 -2.29 -2.27 -21.34
CA THR A 122 -3.67 -2.00 -20.91
C THR A 122 -3.86 -0.58 -20.38
N PHE A 123 -3.13 -0.22 -19.33
CA PHE A 123 -3.46 0.99 -18.55
C PHE A 123 -2.60 2.19 -18.94
N ARG A 124 -1.40 1.99 -19.48
CA ARG A 124 -0.56 3.09 -19.98
C ARG A 124 -1.20 3.86 -21.14
N PRO A 125 -1.85 3.22 -22.13
CA PRO A 125 -2.61 3.95 -23.15
C PRO A 125 -3.79 4.72 -22.57
N LYS A 126 -4.53 4.14 -21.62
CA LYS A 126 -5.64 4.83 -20.94
C LYS A 126 -5.19 6.12 -20.25
N VAL A 127 -4.05 6.10 -19.54
CA VAL A 127 -3.51 7.32 -18.92
C VAL A 127 -3.12 8.38 -19.97
N LEU A 128 -2.64 7.97 -21.15
CA LEU A 128 -2.40 8.90 -22.25
C LEU A 128 -3.72 9.52 -22.76
N GLU A 129 -4.77 8.72 -22.91
CA GLU A 129 -6.08 9.20 -23.36
C GLU A 129 -6.74 10.14 -22.34
N MET A 130 -6.66 9.82 -21.05
CA MET A 130 -7.34 10.59 -19.99
C MET A 130 -6.57 11.84 -19.57
N GLY A 131 -5.24 11.76 -19.43
CA GLY A 131 -4.42 12.86 -18.90
C GLY A 131 -3.40 13.43 -19.89
N GLY A 132 -3.37 12.93 -21.13
CA GLY A 132 -2.54 13.47 -22.21
C GLY A 132 -1.05 13.10 -22.16
N LYS A 133 -0.59 12.40 -21.10
CA LYS A 133 0.82 12.03 -20.93
C LYS A 133 0.96 10.67 -20.26
N LYS A 134 1.93 9.84 -20.70
CA LYS A 134 2.30 8.58 -20.02
C LYS A 134 3.22 8.82 -18.81
N GLN A 135 2.76 9.66 -17.88
CA GLN A 135 3.47 10.03 -16.66
C GLN A 135 2.81 9.35 -15.45
N PHE A 136 3.62 8.93 -14.47
CA PHE A 136 3.16 8.17 -13.30
C PHE A 136 3.84 8.68 -12.03
N PRO A 137 3.14 8.73 -10.88
CA PRO A 137 1.75 8.30 -10.69
C PRO A 137 0.74 9.27 -11.36
N TYR A 138 -0.43 8.73 -11.69
CA TYR A 138 -1.61 9.52 -12.07
C TYR A 138 -2.77 9.08 -11.19
N MET A 139 -3.47 10.03 -10.57
CA MET A 139 -4.54 9.76 -9.61
C MET A 139 -5.86 10.31 -10.14
N VAL A 140 -6.95 9.57 -9.93
CA VAL A 140 -8.32 10.02 -10.13
C VAL A 140 -9.10 9.78 -8.85
N ASP A 141 -9.74 10.82 -8.32
CA ASP A 141 -10.60 10.75 -7.15
C ASP A 141 -12.08 10.92 -7.56
N PRO A 142 -12.85 9.82 -7.64
CA PRO A 142 -14.26 9.88 -8.04
C PRO A 142 -15.17 10.54 -6.99
N ASN A 143 -14.68 10.81 -5.76
CA ASN A 143 -15.45 11.46 -4.70
C ASN A 143 -15.47 12.99 -4.87
N THR A 144 -14.46 13.55 -5.53
CA THR A 144 -14.31 15.00 -5.72
C THR A 144 -14.26 15.41 -7.19
N GLY A 145 -14.07 14.45 -8.10
CA GLY A 145 -13.88 14.69 -9.54
C GLY A 145 -12.46 15.15 -9.90
N VAL A 146 -11.53 15.15 -8.96
CA VAL A 146 -10.15 15.59 -9.18
C VAL A 146 -9.35 14.50 -9.88
N ALA A 147 -8.58 14.89 -10.90
CA ALA A 147 -7.57 14.03 -11.52
C ALA A 147 -6.26 14.82 -11.67
N MET A 148 -5.12 14.21 -11.31
CA MET A 148 -3.84 14.92 -11.32
C MET A 148 -2.62 14.02 -11.50
N TYR A 149 -1.56 14.64 -11.98
CA TYR A 149 -0.19 14.11 -11.99
C TYR A 149 0.59 14.66 -10.79
N GLU A 150 1.91 14.50 -10.83
CA GLU A 150 2.88 15.01 -9.84
C GLU A 150 2.72 14.39 -8.45
N SER A 151 3.68 13.54 -8.07
CA SER A 151 3.58 12.79 -6.81
C SER A 151 3.45 13.68 -5.57
N ASP A 152 4.08 14.86 -5.58
CA ASP A 152 4.03 15.79 -4.44
C ASP A 152 2.66 16.46 -4.33
N ASP A 153 2.05 16.84 -5.45
CA ASP A 153 0.70 17.41 -5.49
C ASP A 153 -0.33 16.36 -5.06
N ILE A 154 -0.19 15.12 -5.53
CA ILE A 154 -1.03 13.99 -5.09
C ILE A 154 -0.92 13.78 -3.57
N ILE A 155 0.30 13.74 -3.02
CA ILE A 155 0.51 13.54 -1.58
C ILE A 155 -0.13 14.67 -0.78
N LYS A 156 0.07 15.92 -1.21
CA LYS A 156 -0.53 17.09 -0.58
C LYS A 156 -2.05 17.03 -0.63
N TYR A 157 -2.62 16.72 -1.80
CA TYR A 157 -4.06 16.57 -1.96
C TYR A 157 -4.65 15.52 -1.02
N LEU A 158 -4.02 14.33 -0.94
CA LEU A 158 -4.47 13.26 -0.05
C LEU A 158 -4.39 13.68 1.42
N ALA A 159 -3.31 14.35 1.82
CA ALA A 159 -3.14 14.86 3.19
C ALA A 159 -4.22 15.87 3.56
N ASP A 160 -4.50 16.83 2.67
CA ASP A 160 -5.46 17.91 2.91
C ASP A 160 -6.91 17.41 2.85
N THR A 161 -7.21 16.42 2.00
CA THR A 161 -8.59 15.94 1.77
C THR A 161 -9.00 14.81 2.71
N TYR A 162 -8.07 13.90 3.02
CA TYR A 162 -8.35 12.65 3.76
C TYR A 162 -7.47 12.47 5.01
N GLY A 163 -6.59 13.41 5.31
CA GLY A 163 -5.83 13.47 6.56
C GLY A 163 -6.14 14.73 7.36
N ASP A 164 -5.22 15.11 8.24
CA ASP A 164 -5.23 16.37 8.99
C ASP A 164 -4.38 17.49 8.32
N GLY A 165 -4.02 17.32 7.04
CA GLY A 165 -3.12 18.22 6.31
C GLY A 165 -1.62 18.00 6.57
N THR A 166 -1.24 17.12 7.51
CA THR A 166 0.17 16.81 7.75
C THR A 166 0.73 15.83 6.72
N VAL A 167 1.89 16.18 6.17
CA VAL A 167 2.69 15.30 5.31
C VAL A 167 3.93 14.86 6.09
N PRO A 168 4.21 13.56 6.22
CA PRO A 168 5.43 13.06 6.85
C PRO A 168 6.67 13.71 6.25
N ILE A 169 7.66 14.07 7.09
CA ILE A 169 8.85 14.80 6.64
C ILE A 169 9.53 14.09 5.47
N MET A 170 9.64 12.77 5.50
CA MET A 170 10.24 11.96 4.43
C MET A 170 9.51 12.03 3.09
N LEU A 171 8.26 12.50 3.05
CA LEU A 171 7.51 12.74 1.84
C LEU A 171 7.61 14.19 1.34
N SER A 172 8.14 15.11 2.15
CA SER A 172 8.20 16.55 1.87
C SER A 172 9.60 17.09 1.55
N LEU A 173 10.65 16.25 1.47
CA LEU A 173 12.04 16.69 1.23
C LEU A 173 12.39 16.85 -0.26
N GLY A 174 11.38 16.85 -1.15
CA GLY A 174 11.57 17.02 -2.59
C GLY A 174 12.53 15.98 -3.20
N LEU A 175 13.62 16.43 -3.81
CA LEU A 175 14.58 15.54 -4.50
C LEU A 175 15.21 14.49 -3.57
N PHE A 176 15.47 14.83 -2.30
CA PHE A 176 15.99 13.87 -1.32
C PHE A 176 15.02 12.71 -1.08
N THR A 177 13.72 13.01 -1.06
CA THR A 177 12.69 11.98 -0.99
C THR A 177 12.75 11.04 -2.19
N THR A 178 12.95 11.58 -3.40
CA THR A 178 13.06 10.76 -4.62
C THR A 178 14.31 9.88 -4.61
N ILE A 179 15.45 10.40 -4.14
CA ILE A 179 16.71 9.64 -4.02
C ILE A 179 16.54 8.47 -3.05
N THR A 180 16.03 8.73 -1.85
CA THR A 180 15.84 7.67 -0.84
C THR A 180 14.78 6.64 -1.27
N ALA A 181 13.75 7.07 -1.99
CA ALA A 181 12.78 6.15 -2.60
C ALA A 181 13.43 5.27 -3.69
N GLY A 182 14.33 5.82 -4.49
CA GLY A 182 15.12 5.10 -5.49
C GLY A 182 16.07 4.07 -4.87
N LEU A 183 16.85 4.47 -3.86
CA LEU A 183 17.78 3.60 -3.15
C LEU A 183 17.07 2.40 -2.50
N ALA A 184 15.87 2.60 -1.96
CA ALA A 184 15.04 1.54 -1.40
C ALA A 184 14.65 0.44 -2.41
N MET A 185 14.79 0.70 -3.72
CA MET A 185 14.44 -0.25 -4.79
C MET A 185 15.65 -0.89 -5.45
N ILE A 186 16.88 -0.44 -5.16
CA ILE A 186 18.10 -0.88 -5.89
C ILE A 186 18.28 -2.39 -5.86
N TRP A 187 17.90 -3.03 -4.74
CA TRP A 187 18.05 -4.46 -4.54
C TRP A 187 16.86 -5.29 -5.08
N ARG A 188 15.90 -4.64 -5.74
CA ARG A 188 14.75 -5.31 -6.35
C ARG A 188 14.99 -5.71 -7.81
N ILE A 189 16.13 -5.39 -8.42
CA ILE A 189 16.54 -5.82 -9.77
C ILE A 189 15.37 -5.74 -10.79
N TRP A 190 14.83 -4.55 -11.02
CA TRP A 190 13.72 -4.30 -11.98
C TRP A 190 12.38 -4.99 -11.67
N LYS A 191 12.24 -5.67 -10.53
CA LYS A 191 10.95 -6.27 -10.13
C LYS A 191 9.86 -5.22 -10.05
N GLY A 192 8.68 -5.57 -10.56
CA GLY A 192 7.55 -4.67 -10.62
C GLY A 192 7.68 -3.53 -11.65
N SER A 193 8.61 -3.65 -12.61
CA SER A 193 8.90 -2.58 -13.58
C SER A 193 8.48 -2.90 -15.02
N SER A 194 8.43 -4.17 -15.44
CA SER A 194 8.14 -4.55 -16.82
C SER A 194 6.99 -5.54 -16.89
N TYR A 195 6.15 -5.38 -17.92
CA TYR A 195 5.00 -6.23 -18.16
C TYR A 195 5.42 -7.67 -18.52
N THR A 196 4.65 -8.61 -18.00
CA THR A 196 4.63 -10.03 -18.37
C THR A 196 3.23 -10.37 -18.84
N VAL A 197 3.13 -11.06 -19.99
CA VAL A 197 1.85 -11.40 -20.61
C VAL A 197 0.92 -12.11 -19.61
N SER A 198 -0.29 -11.58 -19.46
CA SER A 198 -1.29 -12.08 -18.53
C SER A 198 -2.70 -11.99 -19.14
N LYS A 199 -3.68 -12.49 -18.40
CA LYS A 199 -5.10 -12.27 -18.67
C LYS A 199 -5.67 -11.38 -17.59
N LEU A 200 -6.39 -10.34 -18.00
CA LEU A 200 -7.06 -9.47 -17.05
C LEU A 200 -8.18 -10.24 -16.33
N PRO A 201 -8.32 -10.05 -15.01
CA PRO A 201 -9.41 -10.62 -14.26
C PRO A 201 -10.72 -9.89 -14.60
N PRO A 202 -11.90 -10.54 -14.48
CA PRO A 202 -13.19 -9.90 -14.73
C PRO A 202 -13.51 -8.78 -13.73
N GLN A 203 -12.90 -8.83 -12.54
CA GLN A 203 -13.02 -7.83 -11.48
C GLN A 203 -11.65 -7.60 -10.83
N PRO A 204 -11.39 -6.42 -10.24
CA PRO A 204 -10.15 -6.19 -9.50
C PRO A 204 -9.92 -7.21 -8.39
N ILE A 205 -8.66 -7.56 -8.16
CA ILE A 205 -8.25 -8.45 -7.07
C ILE A 205 -8.28 -7.67 -5.77
N GLU A 206 -8.92 -8.20 -4.73
CA GLU A 206 -8.89 -7.58 -3.40
C GLU A 206 -7.68 -8.07 -2.61
N ILE A 207 -6.90 -7.16 -2.05
CA ILE A 207 -5.73 -7.49 -1.21
C ILE A 207 -5.70 -6.65 0.06
N TRP A 208 -5.24 -7.25 1.15
CA TRP A 208 -4.99 -6.57 2.42
C TRP A 208 -3.49 -6.44 2.60
N ALA A 209 -2.97 -5.22 2.50
CA ALA A 209 -1.54 -4.95 2.36
C ALA A 209 -1.16 -3.55 2.83
N TYR A 210 0.12 -3.26 2.94
CA TYR A 210 0.63 -1.89 3.15
C TYR A 210 2.07 -1.79 2.63
N GLU A 211 2.50 -0.56 2.32
CA GLU A 211 3.77 -0.32 1.62
C GLU A 211 4.99 -0.81 2.41
N GLY A 212 4.98 -0.65 3.73
CA GLY A 212 6.12 -1.02 4.58
C GLY A 212 6.33 -2.52 4.80
N SER A 213 5.44 -3.40 4.33
CA SER A 213 5.61 -4.85 4.46
C SER A 213 6.45 -5.43 3.31
N PRO A 214 7.60 -6.07 3.59
CA PRO A 214 8.41 -6.69 2.55
C PRO A 214 7.71 -7.86 1.87
N PHE A 215 6.83 -8.57 2.57
CA PHE A 215 6.05 -9.67 2.02
C PHE A 215 4.97 -9.16 1.04
N CYS A 216 4.29 -8.07 1.41
CA CYS A 216 3.31 -7.43 0.55
C CYS A 216 3.96 -6.82 -0.69
N LYS A 217 5.20 -6.32 -0.58
CA LYS A 217 5.97 -5.82 -1.73
C LYS A 217 6.13 -6.90 -2.81
N ILE A 218 6.47 -8.14 -2.44
CA ILE A 218 6.62 -9.24 -3.41
C ILE A 218 5.30 -9.54 -4.14
N ALA A 219 4.19 -9.57 -3.40
CA ALA A 219 2.88 -9.80 -3.99
C ALA A 219 2.49 -8.68 -4.95
N ARG A 220 2.69 -7.41 -4.56
CA ARG A 220 2.36 -6.26 -5.41
C ARG A 220 3.21 -6.18 -6.66
N GLU A 221 4.50 -6.50 -6.59
CA GLU A 221 5.34 -6.58 -7.78
C GLU A 221 4.81 -7.59 -8.78
N ALA A 222 4.36 -8.76 -8.33
CA ALA A 222 3.73 -9.75 -9.22
C ALA A 222 2.42 -9.23 -9.82
N LEU A 223 1.56 -8.60 -9.01
CA LEU A 223 0.31 -7.98 -9.51
C LEU A 223 0.62 -6.90 -10.55
N VAL A 224 1.67 -6.10 -10.33
CA VAL A 224 2.06 -5.05 -11.26
C VAL A 224 2.66 -5.60 -12.55
N GLU A 225 3.59 -6.55 -12.47
CA GLU A 225 4.17 -7.19 -13.67
C GLU A 225 3.11 -7.86 -14.54
N LEU A 226 2.05 -8.40 -13.93
CA LEU A 226 0.94 -9.04 -14.61
C LEU A 226 -0.18 -8.06 -15.00
N GLU A 227 -0.03 -6.75 -14.82
CA GLU A 227 -1.09 -5.76 -15.07
C GLU A 227 -2.43 -6.06 -14.38
N LEU A 228 -2.41 -6.64 -13.18
CA LEU A 228 -3.64 -7.02 -12.48
C LEU A 228 -4.17 -5.85 -11.63
N PRO A 229 -5.31 -5.24 -11.99
CA PRO A 229 -5.92 -4.20 -11.17
C PRO A 229 -6.33 -4.78 -9.82
N HIS A 230 -6.09 -4.02 -8.76
CA HIS A 230 -6.33 -4.52 -7.41
C HIS A 230 -6.82 -3.42 -6.46
N LEU A 231 -7.85 -3.76 -5.69
CA LEU A 231 -8.30 -2.95 -4.56
C LEU A 231 -7.42 -3.31 -3.35
N LEU A 232 -6.58 -2.36 -2.95
CA LEU A 232 -5.72 -2.51 -1.79
C LEU A 232 -6.44 -1.93 -0.57
N HIS A 233 -6.69 -2.77 0.43
CA HIS A 233 -7.05 -2.35 1.77
C HIS A 233 -5.79 -2.09 2.59
N SER A 234 -5.51 -0.82 2.88
CA SER A 234 -4.33 -0.46 3.66
C SER A 234 -4.45 -1.04 5.07
N CYS A 235 -3.36 -1.65 5.54
CA CYS A 235 -3.29 -2.29 6.86
C CYS A 235 -1.99 -1.95 7.58
N ALA A 236 -1.56 -0.69 7.52
CA ALA A 236 -0.37 -0.24 8.23
C ALA A 236 -0.54 -0.39 9.76
N ARG A 237 0.55 -0.25 10.51
CA ARG A 237 0.53 -0.34 11.98
C ARG A 237 -0.33 0.77 12.57
N GLY A 238 -1.22 0.42 13.50
CA GLY A 238 -2.24 1.32 14.05
C GLY A 238 -3.53 1.47 13.24
N SER A 239 -3.66 0.77 12.10
CA SER A 239 -4.90 0.74 11.33
C SER A 239 -6.00 -0.04 12.08
N PRO A 240 -7.24 0.49 12.14
CA PRO A 240 -8.39 -0.25 12.68
C PRO A 240 -8.73 -1.51 11.88
N LYS A 241 -8.41 -1.54 10.58
CA LYS A 241 -8.65 -2.68 9.67
C LYS A 241 -7.90 -3.95 10.09
N ARG A 242 -6.85 -3.84 10.89
CA ARG A 242 -6.18 -5.02 11.48
C ARG A 242 -7.10 -5.83 12.38
N GLN A 243 -8.02 -5.15 13.07
CA GLN A 243 -9.05 -5.81 13.86
C GLN A 243 -10.06 -6.55 12.97
N GLU A 244 -10.38 -6.00 11.80
CA GLU A 244 -11.25 -6.66 10.81
C GLU A 244 -10.60 -7.91 10.26
N ILE A 245 -9.32 -7.86 9.89
CA ILE A 245 -8.55 -9.05 9.49
C ILE A 245 -8.55 -10.09 10.61
N PHE A 246 -8.33 -9.67 11.86
CA PHE A 246 -8.26 -10.60 12.99
C PHE A 246 -9.60 -11.31 13.27
N LYS A 247 -10.72 -10.67 12.94
CA LYS A 247 -12.07 -11.23 13.09
C LYS A 247 -12.51 -12.12 11.93
N LYS A 248 -11.86 -12.03 10.77
CA LYS A 248 -12.11 -12.86 9.58
C LYS A 248 -11.41 -14.20 9.70
#